data_AF-A0A2V6NU76-F1
#
_entry.id   AF-A0A2V6NU76-F1
#
_cell.length_a   1.000
_cell.length_b   1.000
_cell.length_c   1.000
_cell.angle_alpha   90.00
_cell.angle_beta   90.00
_cell.angle_gamma   90.00
#
_symmetry.space_group_name_H-M   'P 1'
#
loop_
_entity.id
_entity.type
_entity.pdbx_description
1 polymer ?
#
loop_
_entity_poly.entity_id
_entity_poly.type
_entity_poly.pdbx_seq_one_letter_code
_entity_poly.pdbx_strand_id
1 'polypeptide(L)'
;MNASIPILSALIGAVVLLFGRKLFWLCVAAIGFAAGVTLASHIVSEPSALLQLTFAILLGFIGALLALFLQKLAIGLAGFLAGGRFAVGLVATFLAQYASHYWLTFIIGGLIGAILLLMLFDWALIFISSLIGAHLITSAISLPPTGEVLLFTALVLLGFLIQAASMRRKGRVPA
;
A
#
# COMPACT_ATOMS: atom_id res chain seq x y z
N MET A 1 29.32 7.78 19.26
CA MET A 1 29.33 7.06 17.97
C MET A 1 28.03 6.29 17.84
N ASN A 2 27.01 6.86 17.18
CA ASN A 2 25.77 6.14 16.82
C ASN A 2 25.28 6.57 15.43
N ALA A 3 26.22 6.75 14.49
CA ALA A 3 25.92 7.12 13.10
C ALA A 3 25.06 6.06 12.38
N SER A 4 24.98 4.84 12.91
CA SER A 4 24.19 3.73 12.35
C SER A 4 22.68 4.02 12.33
N ILE A 5 22.14 4.71 13.35
CA ILE A 5 20.69 4.99 13.45
C ILE A 5 20.22 5.98 12.37
N PRO A 6 20.85 7.16 12.16
CA PRO A 6 20.43 8.11 11.13
C PRO A 6 20.68 7.60 9.70
N ILE A 7 21.75 6.83 9.49
CA ILE A 7 22.00 6.20 8.18
C ILE A 7 20.93 5.14 7.89
N LEU A 8 20.56 4.34 8.88
CA LEU A 8 19.52 3.33 8.76
C LEU A 8 18.14 3.95 8.51
N SER A 9 17.79 5.04 9.21
CA SER A 9 16.52 5.74 8.99
C SER A 9 16.45 6.40 7.61
N ALA A 10 17.56 6.97 7.13
CA ALA A 10 17.64 7.52 5.77
C ALA A 10 17.50 6.43 4.69
N LEU A 11 18.10 5.26 4.92
CA LEU A 11 18.05 4.12 3.98
C LEU A 11 16.66 3.48 3.97
N ILE A 12 16.03 3.31 5.14
CA ILE A 12 14.62 2.89 5.26
C ILE A 12 13.71 3.93 4.61
N GLY A 13 13.97 5.22 4.84
CA GLY A 13 13.24 6.32 4.21
C GLY A 13 13.31 6.29 2.69
N ALA A 14 14.50 6.05 2.13
CA ALA A 14 14.69 5.89 0.69
C ALA A 14 13.96 4.64 0.15
N VAL A 15 14.01 3.52 0.87
CA VAL A 15 13.28 2.30 0.48
C VAL A 15 11.77 2.55 0.51
N VAL A 16 11.24 3.22 1.54
CA VAL A 16 9.81 3.55 1.61
C VAL A 16 9.40 4.55 0.53
N LEU A 17 10.25 5.54 0.21
CA LEU A 17 10.06 6.50 -0.89
C LEU A 17 10.08 5.84 -2.28
N LEU A 18 10.86 4.77 -2.45
CA LEU A 18 11.00 4.10 -3.75
C LEU A 18 10.04 2.91 -3.90
N PHE A 19 9.67 2.27 -2.79
CA PHE A 19 8.93 1.01 -2.76
C PHE A 19 7.63 1.05 -1.94
N GLY A 20 7.11 2.23 -1.57
CA GLY A 20 5.89 2.35 -0.76
C GLY A 20 4.72 1.48 -1.23
N ARG A 21 4.46 1.41 -2.55
CA ARG A 21 3.43 0.53 -3.14
C ARG A 21 3.70 -0.97 -2.95
N LYS A 22 4.96 -1.36 -2.78
CA LYS A 22 5.39 -2.76 -2.62
C LYS A 22 5.56 -3.19 -1.17
N LEU A 23 5.46 -2.29 -0.19
CA LEU A 23 5.60 -2.67 1.23
C LEU A 23 4.46 -3.57 1.71
N PHE A 24 3.24 -3.42 1.19
CA PHE A 24 2.11 -4.27 1.59
C PHE A 24 2.39 -5.76 1.31
N TRP A 25 2.96 -6.05 0.13
CA TRP A 25 3.41 -7.38 -0.26
C TRP A 25 4.44 -7.97 0.71
N LEU A 26 5.40 -7.14 1.14
CA LEU A 26 6.44 -7.53 2.07
C LEU A 26 5.88 -7.82 3.47
N CYS A 27 4.92 -7.03 3.96
CA CYS A 27 4.29 -7.26 5.26
C CYS A 27 3.55 -8.60 5.31
N VAL A 28 2.74 -8.89 4.30
CA VAL A 28 2.02 -10.18 4.22
C VAL A 28 3.00 -11.34 4.00
N ALA A 29 4.08 -11.14 3.22
CA ALA A 29 5.15 -12.12 3.09
C ALA A 29 5.85 -12.40 4.42
N ALA A 30 6.10 -11.37 5.24
CA ALA A 30 6.70 -11.53 6.57
C ALA A 30 5.77 -12.29 7.53
N ILE A 31 4.47 -12.01 7.47
CA ILE A 31 3.46 -12.78 8.24
C ILE A 31 3.42 -14.23 7.75
N GLY A 32 3.45 -14.46 6.43
CA GLY A 32 3.54 -15.81 5.84
C GLY A 32 4.81 -16.53 6.28
N PHE A 33 5.95 -15.84 6.29
CA PHE A 33 7.23 -16.38 6.77
C PHE A 33 7.14 -16.78 8.24
N ALA A 34 6.64 -15.90 9.11
CA ALA A 34 6.47 -16.17 10.54
C ALA A 34 5.53 -17.37 10.76
N ALA A 35 4.41 -17.41 10.03
CA ALA A 35 3.49 -18.54 10.04
C ALA A 35 4.18 -19.84 9.59
N GLY A 36 5.00 -19.80 8.55
CA GLY A 36 5.77 -20.95 8.05
C GLY A 36 6.77 -21.50 9.07
N VAL A 37 7.44 -20.62 9.84
CA VAL A 37 8.31 -21.04 10.95
C VAL A 37 7.50 -21.74 12.04
N THR A 38 6.36 -21.17 12.46
CA THR A 38 5.52 -21.74 13.52
C THR A 38 4.86 -23.06 13.11
N LEU A 39 4.45 -23.17 11.84
CA LEU A 39 3.78 -24.36 11.33
C LEU A 39 4.77 -25.52 11.18
N ALA A 40 6.02 -25.24 10.79
CA ALA A 40 7.08 -26.25 10.73
C ALA A 40 7.35 -26.89 12.11
N SER A 41 7.31 -26.11 13.19
CA SER A 41 7.46 -26.62 14.56
C SER A 41 6.24 -27.38 15.09
N HIS A 42 5.05 -27.14 14.54
CA HIS A 42 3.83 -27.86 14.95
C HIS A 42 3.66 -29.23 14.26
N ILE A 43 4.21 -29.38 13.05
CA ILE A 43 4.08 -30.61 12.26
C ILE A 43 5.18 -31.63 12.62
N VAL A 44 6.37 -31.18 13.04
CA VAL A 44 7.52 -32.03 13.34
C VAL A 44 8.11 -31.68 14.70
N SER A 45 8.23 -32.68 15.59
CA SER A 45 8.71 -32.49 16.97
C SER A 45 10.21 -32.17 17.10
N GLU A 46 11.01 -32.45 16.07
CA GLU A 46 12.41 -32.02 15.94
C GLU A 46 12.68 -31.45 14.53
N PRO A 47 12.25 -30.21 14.26
CA PRO A 47 12.40 -29.63 12.94
C PRO A 47 13.86 -29.19 12.73
N SER A 48 14.51 -29.72 11.69
CA SER A 48 15.83 -29.24 11.29
C SER A 48 15.74 -27.78 10.80
N ALA A 49 16.80 -27.00 11.03
CA ALA A 49 16.84 -25.59 10.62
C ALA A 49 16.56 -25.38 9.13
N LEU A 50 16.99 -26.34 8.29
CA LEU A 50 16.70 -26.37 6.86
C LEU A 50 15.20 -26.56 6.55
N LEU A 51 14.51 -27.42 7.30
CA LEU A 51 13.08 -27.66 7.11
C LEU A 51 12.26 -26.43 7.52
N GLN A 52 12.56 -25.80 8.65
CA GLN A 52 11.91 -24.55 9.06
C GLN A 52 12.11 -23.44 8.02
N LEU A 53 13.35 -23.27 7.55
CA LEU A 53 13.66 -22.26 6.55
C LEU A 53 12.90 -22.52 5.24
N THR A 54 12.80 -23.78 4.82
CA THR A 54 12.07 -24.15 3.60
C THR A 54 10.60 -23.78 3.72
N PHE A 55 9.92 -24.18 4.80
CA PHE A 55 8.52 -23.82 5.02
C PHE A 55 8.31 -22.32 5.15
N ALA A 56 9.20 -21.61 5.87
CA ALA A 56 9.11 -20.16 6.03
C ALA A 56 9.23 -19.42 4.68
N ILE A 57 10.18 -19.82 3.83
CA ILE A 57 10.32 -19.23 2.49
C ILE A 57 9.10 -19.56 1.61
N LEU A 58 8.62 -20.81 1.65
CA LEU A 58 7.51 -21.27 0.81
C LEU A 58 6.20 -20.57 1.19
N LEU A 59 5.87 -20.54 2.49
CA LEU A 59 4.69 -19.83 2.99
C LEU A 59 4.83 -18.30 2.87
N GLY A 60 6.02 -17.77 3.08
CA GLY A 60 6.33 -16.35 2.85
C GLY A 60 6.09 -15.94 1.41
N PHE A 61 6.58 -16.73 0.44
CA PHE A 61 6.36 -16.51 -0.99
C PHE A 61 4.88 -16.61 -1.39
N ILE A 62 4.16 -17.61 -0.86
CA ILE A 62 2.71 -17.74 -1.05
C ILE A 62 1.98 -16.52 -0.49
N GLY A 63 2.29 -16.10 0.74
CA GLY A 63 1.70 -14.93 1.37
C GLY A 63 1.94 -13.65 0.55
N ALA A 64 3.16 -13.50 0.05
CA ALA A 64 3.51 -12.47 -0.91
C ALA A 64 2.60 -12.53 -2.15
N LEU A 65 2.54 -13.67 -2.84
CA LEU A 65 1.74 -13.79 -4.07
C LEU A 65 0.26 -13.50 -3.81
N LEU A 66 -0.29 -13.99 -2.70
CA LEU A 66 -1.65 -13.67 -2.26
C LEU A 66 -1.84 -12.18 -2.06
N ALA A 67 -0.90 -11.50 -1.42
CA ALA A 67 -1.01 -10.06 -1.14
C ALA A 67 -1.20 -9.24 -2.41
N LEU A 68 -0.52 -9.59 -3.52
CA LEU A 68 -0.70 -8.89 -4.80
C LEU A 68 -2.13 -9.02 -5.33
N PHE A 69 -2.74 -10.18 -5.14
CA PHE A 69 -4.09 -10.45 -5.62
C PHE A 69 -5.15 -9.87 -4.68
N LEU A 70 -5.04 -10.17 -3.37
CA LEU A 70 -5.96 -9.71 -2.34
C LEU A 70 -5.99 -8.20 -2.22
N GLN A 71 -4.86 -7.52 -2.40
CA GLN A 71 -4.81 -6.06 -2.31
C GLN A 71 -5.75 -5.41 -3.33
N LYS A 72 -5.63 -5.76 -4.62
CA LYS A 72 -6.51 -5.21 -5.66
C LYS A 72 -7.97 -5.56 -5.42
N LEU A 73 -8.23 -6.79 -4.99
CA LEU A 73 -9.58 -7.29 -4.74
C LEU A 73 -10.22 -6.58 -3.54
N ALA A 74 -9.48 -6.41 -2.44
CA ALA A 74 -9.92 -5.69 -1.24
C ALA A 74 -10.23 -4.22 -1.54
N ILE A 75 -9.36 -3.53 -2.28
CA ILE A 75 -9.57 -2.13 -2.68
C ILE A 75 -10.81 -2.01 -3.56
N GLY A 76 -10.94 -2.89 -4.56
CA GLY A 76 -12.10 -2.91 -5.46
C GLY A 76 -13.41 -3.18 -4.73
N LEU A 77 -13.44 -4.17 -3.84
CA LEU A 77 -14.62 -4.48 -3.03
C LEU A 77 -14.96 -3.34 -2.06
N ALA A 78 -13.96 -2.77 -1.38
CA ALA A 78 -14.18 -1.63 -0.50
C ALA A 78 -14.77 -0.44 -1.27
N GLY A 79 -14.22 -0.15 -2.45
CA GLY A 79 -14.75 0.88 -3.35
C GLY A 79 -16.14 0.56 -3.85
N PHE A 80 -16.44 -0.70 -4.16
CA PHE A 80 -17.77 -1.13 -4.57
C PHE A 80 -18.81 -0.95 -3.48
N LEU A 81 -18.53 -1.43 -2.27
CA LEU A 81 -19.44 -1.30 -1.14
C LEU A 81 -19.63 0.18 -0.75
N ALA A 82 -18.53 0.93 -0.63
CA ALA A 82 -18.57 2.34 -0.27
C ALA A 82 -19.28 3.19 -1.33
N GLY A 83 -18.93 3.02 -2.61
CA GLY A 83 -19.52 3.75 -3.72
C GLY A 83 -21.00 3.42 -3.91
N GLY A 84 -21.38 2.16 -3.79
CA GLY A 84 -22.78 1.73 -3.88
C GLY A 84 -23.62 2.33 -2.76
N ARG A 85 -23.14 2.28 -1.51
CA ARG A 85 -23.83 2.90 -0.37
C ARG A 85 -23.90 4.42 -0.49
N PHE A 86 -22.82 5.05 -0.92
CA PHE A 86 -22.77 6.50 -1.10
C PHE A 86 -23.73 6.97 -2.18
N ALA A 87 -23.73 6.32 -3.36
CA ALA A 87 -24.63 6.65 -4.46
C ALA A 87 -26.10 6.46 -4.09
N VAL A 88 -26.44 5.37 -3.40
CA VAL A 88 -27.80 5.15 -2.90
C VAL A 88 -28.20 6.24 -1.90
N GLY A 89 -27.32 6.58 -0.95
CA GLY A 89 -27.57 7.67 0.00
C GLY A 89 -27.83 9.01 -0.70
N LEU A 90 -27.04 9.31 -1.74
CA LEU A 90 -27.15 10.53 -2.52
C LEU A 90 -28.46 10.57 -3.33
N VAL A 91 -28.85 9.46 -3.96
CA VAL A 91 -30.13 9.38 -4.67
C VAL A 91 -31.31 9.46 -3.70
N ALA A 92 -31.21 8.84 -2.52
CA ALA A 92 -32.25 8.89 -1.51
C ALA A 92 -32.50 10.31 -0.96
N THR A 93 -31.48 11.20 -0.98
CA THR A 93 -31.67 12.60 -0.59
C THR A 93 -32.38 13.45 -1.64
N PHE A 94 -32.33 13.08 -2.93
CA PHE A 94 -32.90 13.87 -4.03
C PHE A 94 -34.18 13.27 -4.65
N LEU A 95 -34.40 11.95 -4.57
CA LEU A 95 -35.56 11.27 -5.17
C LEU A 95 -36.36 10.49 -4.12
N ALA A 96 -37.64 10.85 -3.95
CA ALA A 96 -38.56 10.19 -3.02
C ALA A 96 -38.90 8.72 -3.40
N GLN A 97 -38.70 8.32 -4.67
CA GLN A 97 -38.98 6.97 -5.19
C GLN A 97 -37.72 6.13 -5.43
N TYR A 98 -36.69 6.27 -4.58
CA TYR A 98 -35.42 5.53 -4.70
C TYR A 98 -35.56 4.02 -4.53
N ALA A 99 -36.59 3.54 -3.82
CA ALA A 99 -36.80 2.13 -3.52
C ALA A 99 -36.97 1.26 -4.79
N SER A 100 -37.55 1.81 -5.86
CA SER A 100 -37.78 1.08 -7.11
C SER A 100 -36.50 0.87 -7.94
N HIS A 101 -35.46 1.69 -7.72
CA HIS A 101 -34.20 1.63 -8.49
C HIS A 101 -32.97 1.33 -7.62
N TYR A 102 -33.18 0.92 -6.36
CA TYR A 102 -32.12 0.71 -5.37
C TYR A 102 -30.98 -0.16 -5.89
N TRP A 103 -31.30 -1.33 -6.45
CA TRP A 103 -30.30 -2.27 -6.95
C TRP A 103 -29.47 -1.71 -8.10
N LEU A 104 -30.11 -0.95 -8.99
CA LEU A 104 -29.44 -0.34 -10.14
C LEU A 104 -28.50 0.78 -9.70
N THR A 105 -28.95 1.67 -8.82
CA THR A 105 -28.12 2.74 -8.24
C THR A 105 -26.96 2.18 -7.43
N PHE A 106 -27.18 1.10 -6.67
CA PHE A 106 -26.13 0.45 -5.89
C PHE A 106 -25.05 -0.18 -6.78
N ILE A 107 -25.43 -0.89 -7.85
CA ILE A 107 -24.47 -1.52 -8.77
C ILE A 107 -23.68 -0.44 -9.54
N ILE A 108 -24.36 0.58 -10.06
CA ILE A 108 -23.68 1.65 -10.81
C ILE A 108 -22.76 2.45 -9.88
N GLY A 109 -23.27 2.87 -8.73
CA GLY A 109 -22.49 3.58 -7.72
C GLY A 109 -21.32 2.76 -7.19
N GLY A 110 -21.53 1.46 -7.01
CA GLY A 110 -20.48 0.54 -6.61
C GLY A 110 -19.42 0.37 -7.69
N LEU A 111 -19.80 0.18 -8.95
CA LEU A 111 -18.82 0.07 -10.03
C LEU A 111 -17.98 1.35 -10.16
N ILE A 112 -18.63 2.51 -10.10
CA ILE A 112 -17.95 3.81 -10.09
C ILE A 112 -17.00 3.90 -8.88
N GLY A 113 -17.47 3.57 -7.69
CA GLY A 113 -16.66 3.59 -6.47
C GLY A 113 -15.47 2.63 -6.52
N ALA A 114 -15.65 1.43 -7.06
CA ALA A 114 -14.58 0.45 -7.24
C ALA A 114 -13.49 1.00 -8.17
N ILE A 115 -13.89 1.54 -9.33
CA ILE A 115 -12.97 2.14 -10.30
C ILE A 115 -12.25 3.34 -9.67
N LEU A 116 -13.00 4.22 -9.00
CA LEU A 116 -12.47 5.42 -8.38
C LEU A 116 -11.44 5.07 -7.29
N LEU A 117 -11.75 4.12 -6.41
CA LEU A 117 -10.87 3.72 -5.32
C LEU A 117 -9.65 2.97 -5.85
N LEU A 118 -9.80 2.09 -6.85
CA LEU A 118 -8.66 1.46 -7.54
C LEU A 118 -7.74 2.49 -8.18
N MET A 119 -8.29 3.53 -8.80
CA MET A 119 -7.51 4.60 -9.41
C MET A 119 -6.83 5.48 -8.34
N LEU A 120 -7.57 5.87 -7.31
CA LEU A 120 -7.09 6.78 -6.26
C LEU A 120 -6.07 6.11 -5.33
N PHE A 121 -6.17 4.80 -5.12
CA PHE A 121 -5.31 4.08 -4.19
C PHE A 121 -3.83 4.15 -4.60
N ASP A 122 -3.52 4.01 -5.89
CA ASP A 122 -2.14 4.16 -6.38
C ASP A 122 -1.61 5.58 -6.14
N TRP A 123 -2.44 6.61 -6.32
CA TRP A 123 -2.08 8.00 -6.01
C TRP A 123 -1.91 8.24 -4.51
N ALA A 124 -2.79 7.67 -3.69
CA ALA A 124 -2.72 7.77 -2.23
C ALA A 124 -1.42 7.15 -1.70
N LEU A 125 -1.01 5.99 -2.24
CA LEU A 125 0.26 5.38 -1.91
C LEU A 125 1.45 6.25 -2.28
N ILE A 126 1.42 6.92 -3.44
CA ILE A 126 2.49 7.84 -3.83
C ILE A 126 2.58 9.00 -2.84
N PHE A 127 1.44 9.58 -2.51
CA PHE A 127 1.37 10.72 -1.59
C PHE A 127 1.87 10.34 -0.19
N ILE A 128 1.41 9.22 0.36
CA ILE A 128 1.83 8.73 1.68
C ILE A 128 3.31 8.36 1.67
N SER A 129 3.79 7.68 0.62
CA SER A 129 5.19 7.28 0.46
C SER A 129 6.13 8.49 0.39
N SER A 130 5.77 9.51 -0.39
CA SER A 130 6.58 10.73 -0.48
C SER A 130 6.62 11.48 0.86
N LEU A 131 5.50 11.54 1.58
CA LEU A 131 5.42 12.17 2.90
C LEU A 131 6.28 11.44 3.93
N ILE A 132 6.13 10.12 4.05
CA ILE A 132 6.87 9.30 5.02
C ILE A 132 8.37 9.33 4.71
N GLY A 133 8.78 9.14 3.46
CA GLY A 133 10.20 9.13 3.15
C GLY A 133 10.85 10.52 3.27
N ALA A 134 10.13 11.60 2.98
CA ALA A 134 10.62 12.95 3.27
C ALA A 134 10.77 13.18 4.79
N HIS A 135 9.83 12.70 5.59
CA HIS A 135 9.90 12.80 7.05
C HIS A 135 11.10 12.01 7.62
N LEU A 136 11.35 10.81 7.10
CA LEU A 136 12.47 9.98 7.55
C LEU A 136 13.84 10.58 7.18
N ILE A 137 13.96 11.22 6.01
CA ILE A 137 15.20 11.90 5.59
C ILE A 137 15.43 13.17 6.41
N THR A 138 14.40 13.97 6.63
CA THR A 138 14.50 15.20 7.44
C THR A 138 14.79 14.90 8.90
N SER A 139 14.20 13.84 9.46
CA SER A 139 14.49 13.38 10.83
C SER A 139 15.92 12.86 11.00
N ALA A 140 16.61 12.48 9.93
CA ALA A 140 17.99 12.03 9.96
C ALA A 140 19.01 13.19 9.91
N ILE A 141 18.58 14.39 9.51
CA ILE A 141 19.42 15.57 9.32
C ILE A 141 19.03 16.63 10.35
N SER A 142 19.97 17.00 11.23
CA SER A 142 19.75 18.06 12.20
C SER A 142 19.85 19.44 11.53
N LEU A 143 18.73 20.00 11.07
CA LEU A 143 18.62 21.32 10.45
C LEU A 143 17.90 22.32 11.38
N PRO A 144 18.10 23.64 11.19
CA PRO A 144 17.24 24.64 11.80
C PRO A 144 15.77 24.46 11.36
N PRO A 145 14.77 24.86 12.18
CA PRO A 145 13.35 24.60 11.90
C PRO A 145 12.90 25.08 10.51
N THR A 146 13.39 26.24 10.06
CA THR A 146 13.07 26.80 8.74
C THR A 146 13.68 25.97 7.60
N GLY A 147 14.89 25.44 7.79
CA GLY A 147 15.58 24.60 6.82
C GLY A 147 14.95 23.21 6.71
N GLU A 148 14.47 22.66 7.83
CA GLU A 148 13.76 21.38 7.88
C GLU A 148 12.46 21.43 7.06
N VAL A 149 11.63 22.47 7.23
CA VAL A 149 10.37 22.63 6.47
C VAL A 149 10.61 22.76 4.97
N LEU A 150 11.64 23.54 4.58
CA LEU A 150 12.02 23.74 3.18
C LEU A 150 12.50 22.43 2.54
N LEU A 151 13.38 21.70 3.23
CA LEU A 151 13.90 20.42 2.75
C LEU A 151 12.81 19.34 2.72
N PHE A 152 11.93 19.29 3.73
CA PHE A 152 10.77 18.40 3.75
C PHE A 152 9.88 18.62 2.52
N THR A 153 9.49 19.87 2.28
CA THR A 153 8.57 20.21 1.19
C THR A 153 9.21 19.92 -0.17
N ALA A 154 10.49 20.26 -0.35
CA ALA A 154 11.24 19.94 -1.56
C ALA A 154 11.30 18.42 -1.81
N LEU A 155 11.58 17.62 -0.78
CA LEU A 155 11.63 16.16 -0.88
C LEU A 155 10.27 15.52 -1.16
N VAL A 156 9.18 16.01 -0.53
CA VAL A 156 7.82 15.53 -0.80
C VAL A 156 7.45 15.77 -2.26
N LEU A 157 7.68 16.99 -2.75
CA LEU A 157 7.40 17.34 -4.15
C LEU A 157 8.24 16.51 -5.12
N LEU A 158 9.54 16.37 -4.86
CA LEU A 158 10.43 15.57 -5.67
C LEU A 158 9.99 14.09 -5.70
N GLY A 159 9.72 13.50 -4.54
CA GLY A 159 9.25 12.12 -4.42
C GLY A 159 7.92 11.90 -5.15
N PHE A 160 6.96 12.81 -4.97
CA PHE A 160 5.67 12.75 -5.67
C PHE A 160 5.85 12.82 -7.18
N LEU A 161 6.64 13.76 -7.70
CA LEU A 161 6.89 13.93 -9.13
C LEU A 161 7.57 12.70 -9.75
N ILE A 162 8.60 12.16 -9.09
CA ILE A 162 9.33 10.97 -9.57
C ILE A 162 8.39 9.76 -9.63
N GLN A 163 7.66 9.49 -8.56
CA GLN A 163 6.75 8.35 -8.49
C GLN A 163 5.57 8.49 -9.47
N ALA A 164 4.99 9.70 -9.60
CA ALA A 164 3.92 9.98 -10.56
C ALA A 164 4.40 9.85 -12.01
N ALA A 165 5.61 10.31 -12.34
CA ALA A 165 6.20 10.14 -13.66
C ALA A 165 6.48 8.67 -13.99
N SER A 166 6.93 7.89 -13.00
CA SER A 166 7.13 6.44 -13.16
C SER A 166 5.83 5.69 -13.47
N MET A 167 4.69 6.11 -12.91
CA MET A 167 3.40 5.51 -13.25
C MET A 167 3.03 5.72 -14.73
N ARG A 168 3.27 6.91 -15.27
CA ARG A 168 2.96 7.23 -16.68
C ARG A 168 3.82 6.46 -17.68
N ARG A 169 5.07 6.13 -17.33
CA ARG A 169 5.96 5.32 -18.21
C ARG A 169 5.52 3.87 -18.35
N LYS A 170 4.94 3.27 -17.30
CA LYS A 170 4.50 1.86 -17.36
C LYS A 170 3.33 1.62 -18.32
N GLY A 171 2.54 2.65 -18.61
CA GLY A 171 1.49 2.63 -19.65
C GLY A 171 1.99 2.92 -21.07
N ARG A 172 3.28 3.22 -21.26
CA ARG A 172 3.89 3.59 -22.55
C ARG A 172 5.01 2.63 -22.96
N VAL A 173 4.85 1.33 -22.74
CA VAL A 173 5.65 0.35 -23.48
C VAL A 173 4.95 0.18 -24.83
N PRO A 174 5.46 0.76 -25.93
CA PRO A 174 5.00 0.38 -27.25
C PRO A 174 5.31 -1.11 -27.43
N ALA A 175 4.30 -1.87 -27.81
CA ALA A 175 4.46 -3.23 -28.32
C ALA A 175 5.23 -3.19 -29.65
#